data_AF-A0A397U353-F1
#
_entry.id   AF-A0A397U353-F1
#
_cell.length_a   1.000
_cell.length_b   1.000
_cell.length_c   1.000
_cell.angle_alpha   90.00
_cell.angle_beta   90.00
_cell.angle_gamma   90.00
#
_symmetry.space_group_name_H-M   'P 1'
#
loop_
_entity.id
_entity.type
_entity.pdbx_description
1 polymer ?
#
loop_
_entity_poly.entity_id
_entity_poly.type
_entity_poly.pdbx_seq_one_letter_code
_entity_poly.pdbx_strand_id
1 'polypeptide(L)'
;MTMASGSPPSSDKNYISEWEQICLEFFSNNDKDAEAVVGLVEFASRSNGEIKVNIDSIDKNLRKEKIEELLVKIGIINGVMLHPQEYDKYLETKRKVRSEFHREKATELFKELDKLLHSKPAKYTPLHRLSELKTYLTQYKTSVGAHPFIKGLLHVFKLQLHQSTLASWTFLDNTLTQNGIDFMRATVNLLVNVLGFTHTIQEVDESGEQGSLRTWYISSSLSDFEISTLIKAFPKESNLSNVKATESDLEEALTKIFPKASNNEIKRYKGLFSDVEELDPVLVIVPNGRWIAQHSQAAYNNVMNSFATVNLPANRRRDKNSMCVFHFKDSEELYNARDAIRTIHPNAFFVQPALQAQIPGGQFEPVGTAWCVFKTGETKTDFAHDSVFFVLF
;
A
#
# COMPACT_ATOMS: atom_id res chain seq x y z
N MET A 1 43.78 31.35 15.47
CA MET A 1 43.01 30.41 14.64
C MET A 1 41.54 30.76 14.81
N THR A 2 41.06 31.55 13.87
CA THR A 2 39.72 32.13 13.84
C THR A 2 38.73 31.06 13.38
N MET A 3 37.73 30.77 14.22
CA MET A 3 36.59 29.93 13.87
C MET A 3 35.75 30.68 12.82
N ALA A 4 35.61 30.09 11.64
CA ALA A 4 34.72 30.59 10.61
C ALA A 4 33.28 30.30 11.01
N SER A 5 32.60 31.32 11.51
CA SER A 5 31.14 31.36 11.60
C SER A 5 30.59 31.41 10.17
N GLY A 6 30.15 30.26 9.65
CA GLY A 6 29.32 30.21 8.46
C GLY A 6 28.01 30.93 8.76
N SER A 7 27.81 32.09 8.13
CA SER A 7 26.55 32.81 8.17
C SER A 7 25.40 31.90 7.71
N PRO A 8 24.21 31.95 8.34
CA PRO A 8 23.04 31.23 7.83
C PRO A 8 22.74 31.76 6.42
N PRO A 9 22.54 30.90 5.40
CA PRO A 9 22.16 31.37 4.09
C PRO A 9 20.80 32.07 4.19
N SER A 10 20.84 33.36 3.91
CA SER A 10 19.69 34.26 3.78
C SER A 10 18.79 33.81 2.62
N SER A 11 17.75 33.04 2.89
CA SER A 11 16.39 33.25 2.38
C SER A 11 15.44 32.15 2.90
N ASP A 12 14.66 32.46 3.94
CA ASP A 12 13.61 31.61 4.52
C ASP A 12 12.47 31.21 3.54
N LYS A 13 12.64 31.41 2.23
CA LYS A 13 11.62 31.12 1.20
C LYS A 13 12.01 30.03 0.20
N ASN A 14 13.25 29.54 0.18
CA ASN A 14 13.67 28.57 -0.84
C ASN A 14 13.58 27.09 -0.40
N TYR A 15 13.53 26.78 0.90
CA TYR A 15 13.64 25.39 1.38
C TYR A 15 12.46 24.49 0.99
N ILE A 16 11.23 25.03 0.91
CA ILE A 16 10.07 24.26 0.44
C ILE A 16 10.20 23.93 -1.06
N SER A 17 10.73 24.86 -1.86
CA SER A 17 10.98 24.63 -3.28
C SER A 17 12.08 23.57 -3.49
N GLU A 18 13.14 23.61 -2.68
CA GLU A 18 14.17 22.56 -2.67
C GLU A 18 13.58 21.20 -2.25
N TRP A 19 12.66 21.19 -1.27
CA TRP A 19 11.95 19.98 -0.86
C TRP A 19 11.03 19.43 -1.96
N GLU A 20 10.31 20.31 -2.67
CA GLU A 20 9.50 19.95 -3.85
C GLU A 20 10.39 19.29 -4.92
N GLN A 21 11.57 19.86 -5.20
CA GLN A 21 12.53 19.28 -6.13
C GLN A 21 13.03 17.90 -5.67
N ILE A 22 13.37 17.73 -4.38
CA ILE A 22 13.77 16.42 -3.85
C ILE A 22 12.64 15.40 -3.99
N CYS A 23 11.39 15.79 -3.75
CA CYS A 23 10.24 14.91 -3.98
C CYS A 23 10.11 14.53 -5.47
N LEU A 24 10.34 15.46 -6.40
CA LEU A 24 10.34 15.19 -7.83
C LEU A 24 11.44 14.22 -8.24
N GLU A 25 12.67 14.40 -7.75
CA GLU A 25 13.79 13.47 -8.01
C GLU A 25 13.50 12.07 -7.48
N PHE A 26 12.86 11.97 -6.30
CA PHE A 26 12.43 10.71 -5.74
C PHE A 26 11.37 10.01 -6.63
N PHE A 27 10.26 10.69 -6.93
CA PHE A 27 9.15 10.05 -7.66
C PHE A 27 9.44 9.83 -9.14
N SER A 28 10.08 10.78 -9.82
CA SER A 28 10.26 10.75 -11.27
C SER A 28 11.55 10.08 -11.72
N ASN A 29 12.64 10.25 -10.95
CA ASN A 29 13.98 9.81 -11.35
C ASN A 29 14.50 8.61 -10.55
N ASN A 30 13.75 8.15 -9.54
CA ASN A 30 14.13 7.04 -8.66
C ASN A 30 15.50 7.28 -7.99
N ASP A 31 15.81 8.54 -7.65
CA ASP A 31 17.07 8.93 -6.99
C ASP A 31 17.08 8.39 -5.55
N LYS A 32 18.07 7.53 -5.27
CA LYS A 32 18.23 6.85 -3.98
C LYS A 32 18.60 7.78 -2.82
N ASP A 33 19.30 8.88 -3.11
CA ASP A 33 19.62 9.89 -2.09
C ASP A 33 18.36 10.71 -1.76
N ALA A 34 17.53 11.04 -2.77
CA ALA A 34 16.24 11.69 -2.57
C ALA A 34 15.25 10.80 -1.80
N GLU A 35 15.17 9.50 -2.13
CA GLU A 35 14.39 8.50 -1.38
C GLU A 35 14.75 8.48 0.10
N ALA A 36 16.04 8.49 0.42
CA ALA A 36 16.51 8.49 1.80
C ALA A 36 16.13 9.78 2.55
N VAL A 37 16.31 10.96 1.92
CA VAL A 37 15.89 12.23 2.50
C VAL A 37 14.37 12.25 2.73
N VAL A 38 13.58 11.78 1.77
CA VAL A 38 12.12 11.72 1.91
C VAL A 38 11.69 10.83 3.07
N GLY A 39 12.30 9.65 3.20
CA GLY A 39 12.06 8.74 4.32
C GLY A 39 12.43 9.36 5.66
N LEU A 40 13.58 10.02 5.77
CA LEU A 40 14.01 10.69 7.01
C LEU A 40 13.03 11.76 7.48
N VAL A 41 12.50 12.58 6.56
CA VAL A 41 11.51 13.63 6.88
C VAL A 41 10.15 13.02 7.26
N GLU A 42 9.71 11.97 6.57
CA GLU A 42 8.44 11.29 6.85
C GLU A 42 8.42 10.62 8.22
N PHE A 43 9.52 9.97 8.60
CA PHE A 43 9.66 9.27 9.89
C PHE A 43 10.36 10.12 10.96
N ALA A 44 10.37 11.44 10.79
CA ALA A 44 10.96 12.36 11.76
C ALA A 44 10.25 12.27 13.12
N SER A 45 11.05 12.19 14.19
CA SER A 45 10.55 12.25 15.57
C SER A 45 10.06 13.64 15.93
N ARG A 46 8.97 13.73 16.69
CA ARG A 46 8.32 14.98 17.09
C ARG A 46 8.22 15.03 18.60
N SER A 47 8.95 15.94 19.24
CA SER A 47 8.88 16.13 20.70
C SER A 47 9.17 17.58 21.06
N ASN A 48 8.43 18.12 22.03
CA ASN A 48 8.63 19.47 22.59
C ASN A 48 8.68 20.61 21.56
N GLY A 49 7.91 20.51 20.47
CA GLY A 49 7.91 21.51 19.39
C GLY A 49 9.13 21.45 18.47
N GLU A 50 10.02 20.48 18.65
CA GLU A 50 11.14 20.18 17.77
C GLU A 50 10.81 18.98 16.87
N ILE A 51 11.39 18.99 15.66
CA ILE A 51 11.31 17.88 14.72
C ILE A 51 12.73 17.43 14.39
N LYS A 52 13.01 16.16 14.66
CA LYS A 52 14.34 15.57 14.51
C LYS A 52 14.33 14.37 13.59
N VAL A 53 15.22 14.37 12.61
CA VAL A 53 15.47 13.23 11.72
C VAL A 53 16.63 12.40 12.25
N ASN A 54 16.54 11.08 12.12
CA ASN A 54 17.59 10.17 12.56
C ASN A 54 18.62 9.95 11.43
N ILE A 55 19.64 10.80 11.34
CA ILE A 55 20.66 10.67 10.29
C ILE A 55 21.45 9.35 10.42
N ASP A 56 21.54 8.78 11.61
CA ASP A 56 22.26 7.53 11.84
C ASP A 56 21.51 6.28 11.34
N SER A 57 20.23 6.42 10.93
CA SER A 57 19.48 5.35 10.27
C SER A 57 19.71 5.27 8.75
N ILE A 58 20.55 6.14 8.17
CA ILE A 58 20.87 6.09 6.74
C ILE A 58 21.64 4.79 6.42
N ASP A 59 21.24 4.13 5.32
CA ASP A 59 21.95 2.94 4.82
C ASP A 59 23.43 3.27 4.54
N LYS A 60 24.33 2.40 5.01
CA LYS A 60 25.78 2.51 4.84
C LYS A 60 26.22 2.57 3.37
N ASN A 61 25.38 2.10 2.45
CA ASN A 61 25.66 2.14 1.01
C ASN A 61 25.34 3.51 0.36
N LEU A 62 24.73 4.44 1.10
CA LEU A 62 24.38 5.76 0.59
C LEU A 62 25.44 6.81 0.95
N ARG A 63 25.48 7.89 0.15
CA ARG A 63 26.43 9.00 0.36
C ARG A 63 25.92 9.92 1.47
N LYS A 64 26.27 9.59 2.72
CA LYS A 64 25.88 10.35 3.91
C LYS A 64 26.11 11.87 3.76
N GLU A 65 27.26 12.26 3.23
CA GLU A 65 27.62 13.66 2.95
C GLU A 65 26.61 14.35 2.02
N LYS A 66 26.22 13.70 0.92
CA LYS A 66 25.22 14.24 -0.02
C LYS A 66 23.83 14.32 0.62
N ILE A 67 23.46 13.34 1.44
CA ILE A 67 22.17 13.36 2.16
C ILE A 67 22.15 14.53 3.17
N GLU A 68 23.23 14.74 3.91
CA GLU A 68 23.37 15.88 4.83
C GLU A 68 23.31 17.22 4.08
N GLU A 69 23.94 17.34 2.92
CA GLU A 69 23.81 18.52 2.05
C GLU A 69 22.37 18.77 1.61
N LEU A 70 21.64 17.72 1.21
CA LEU A 70 20.22 17.82 0.83
C LEU A 70 19.34 18.20 2.02
N LEU A 71 19.58 17.65 3.21
CA LEU A 71 18.89 18.00 4.45
C LEU A 71 19.09 19.49 4.78
N VAL A 72 20.32 20.00 4.65
CA VAL A 72 20.63 21.41 4.89
C VAL A 72 19.86 22.33 3.92
N LYS A 73 19.75 21.96 2.64
CA LYS A 73 18.98 22.74 1.65
C LYS A 73 17.51 22.87 1.99
N ILE A 74 16.94 21.84 2.62
CA ILE A 74 15.55 21.84 3.05
C ILE A 74 15.36 22.33 4.49
N GLY A 75 16.35 23.00 5.08
CA GLY A 75 16.23 23.60 6.41
C GLY A 75 16.31 22.60 7.57
N ILE A 76 17.03 21.49 7.39
CA ILE A 76 17.34 20.52 8.44
C ILE A 76 18.84 20.53 8.69
N ILE A 77 19.27 21.04 9.85
CA ILE A 77 20.68 21.18 10.22
C ILE A 77 21.00 20.30 11.41
N ASN A 78 22.04 19.48 11.31
CA ASN A 78 22.44 18.52 12.36
C ASN A 78 21.27 17.63 12.81
N GLY A 79 20.41 17.24 11.88
CA GLY A 79 19.24 16.40 12.14
C GLY A 79 18.05 17.14 12.78
N VAL A 80 18.11 18.46 12.96
CA VAL A 80 17.03 19.27 13.54
C VAL A 80 16.43 20.19 12.48
N MET A 81 15.10 20.16 12.34
CA MET A 81 14.39 21.06 11.44
C MET A 81 14.35 22.48 12.00
N LEU A 82 14.74 23.48 11.21
CA LEU A 82 14.79 24.89 11.60
C LEU A 82 13.40 25.51 11.81
N HIS A 83 12.41 25.08 11.02
CA HIS A 83 11.04 25.60 11.01
C HIS A 83 10.02 24.48 11.33
N PRO A 84 10.04 23.90 12.54
CA PRO A 84 9.19 22.74 12.88
C PRO A 84 7.68 23.03 12.80
N GLN A 85 7.28 24.29 13.02
CA GLN A 85 5.90 24.76 12.84
C GLN A 85 5.39 24.65 11.39
N GLU A 86 6.28 24.51 10.41
CA GLU A 86 5.94 24.40 8.99
C GLU A 86 6.02 22.96 8.46
N TYR A 87 6.19 21.97 9.32
CA TYR A 87 6.35 20.58 8.91
C TYR A 87 5.18 20.04 8.08
N ASP A 88 3.95 20.48 8.39
CA ASP A 88 2.78 20.09 7.60
C ASP A 88 2.91 20.53 6.13
N LYS A 89 3.59 21.65 5.85
CA LYS A 89 3.88 22.06 4.46
C LYS A 89 4.78 21.07 3.74
N TYR A 90 5.72 20.40 4.43
CA TYR A 90 6.54 19.36 3.81
C TYR A 90 5.68 18.16 3.43
N LEU A 91 4.77 17.74 4.32
CA LEU A 91 3.87 16.63 4.05
C LEU A 91 2.89 16.97 2.92
N GLU A 92 2.32 18.17 2.93
CA GLU A 92 1.43 18.66 1.87
C GLU A 92 2.13 18.75 0.52
N THR A 93 3.34 19.32 0.46
CA THR A 93 4.14 19.37 -0.77
C THR A 93 4.45 17.97 -1.29
N LYS A 94 4.86 17.03 -0.42
CA LYS A 94 5.10 15.64 -0.84
C LYS A 94 3.83 14.99 -1.40
N ARG A 95 2.70 15.15 -0.71
CA ARG A 95 1.40 14.62 -1.15
C ARG A 95 0.99 15.21 -2.50
N LYS A 96 1.17 16.52 -2.69
CA LYS A 96 0.90 17.23 -3.95
C LYS A 96 1.75 16.66 -5.08
N VAL A 97 3.08 16.63 -4.93
CA VAL A 97 4.00 16.08 -5.95
C VAL A 97 3.67 14.63 -6.27
N ARG A 98 3.44 13.79 -5.24
CA ARG A 98 3.03 12.40 -5.41
C ARG A 98 1.73 12.27 -6.21
N SER A 99 0.73 13.08 -5.87
CA SER A 99 -0.57 13.08 -6.55
C SER A 99 -0.44 13.50 -8.02
N GLU A 100 0.33 14.55 -8.29
CA GLU A 100 0.62 15.03 -9.64
C GLU A 100 1.38 13.97 -10.46
N PHE A 101 2.42 13.36 -9.90
CA PHE A 101 3.15 12.27 -10.52
C PHE A 101 2.26 11.08 -10.88
N HIS A 102 1.43 10.60 -9.94
CA HIS A 102 0.51 9.48 -10.20
C HIS A 102 -0.56 9.86 -11.23
N ARG A 103 -1.05 11.10 -11.23
CA ARG A 103 -1.99 11.61 -12.25
C ARG A 103 -1.35 11.65 -13.63
N GLU A 104 -0.12 12.12 -13.74
CA GLU A 104 0.65 12.13 -15.00
C GLU A 104 0.91 10.70 -15.49
N LYS A 105 1.34 9.80 -14.61
CA LYS A 105 1.54 8.38 -14.94
C LYS A 105 0.25 7.70 -15.38
N ALA A 106 -0.86 7.95 -14.68
CA ALA A 106 -2.17 7.46 -15.10
C ALA A 106 -2.53 8.00 -16.50
N THR A 107 -2.32 9.30 -16.75
CA THR A 107 -2.56 9.92 -18.06
C THR A 107 -1.71 9.29 -19.16
N GLU A 108 -0.43 9.03 -18.91
CA GLU A 108 0.46 8.32 -19.82
C GLU A 108 -0.02 6.90 -20.13
N LEU A 109 -0.42 6.15 -19.08
CA LEU A 109 -0.96 4.79 -19.23
C LEU A 109 -2.25 4.77 -20.05
N PHE A 110 -3.17 5.71 -19.81
CA PHE A 110 -4.40 5.82 -20.60
C PHE A 110 -4.13 6.21 -22.06
N LYS A 111 -3.18 7.11 -22.32
CA LYS A 111 -2.76 7.44 -23.69
C LYS A 111 -2.17 6.22 -24.42
N GLU A 112 -1.35 5.44 -23.73
CA GLU A 112 -0.80 4.21 -24.29
C GLU A 112 -1.89 3.15 -24.51
N LEU A 113 -2.82 2.99 -23.56
CA LEU A 113 -3.99 2.11 -23.70
C LEU A 113 -4.79 2.49 -24.94
N ASP A 114 -5.13 3.76 -25.10
CA ASP A 114 -5.89 4.26 -26.24
C ASP A 114 -5.17 3.94 -27.56
N LYS A 115 -3.86 4.19 -27.64
CA LYS A 115 -3.04 3.82 -28.80
C LYS A 115 -3.09 2.31 -29.10
N LEU A 116 -3.02 1.46 -28.09
CA LEU A 116 -3.07 0.00 -28.25
C LEU A 116 -4.45 -0.47 -28.72
N LEU A 117 -5.52 0.14 -28.22
CA LEU A 117 -6.91 -0.21 -28.56
C LEU A 117 -7.27 0.10 -30.01
N HIS A 118 -6.57 1.04 -30.64
CA HIS A 118 -6.69 1.37 -32.07
C HIS A 118 -5.87 0.46 -32.99
N SER A 119 -5.16 -0.53 -32.44
CA SER A 119 -4.44 -1.52 -33.25
C SER A 119 -5.40 -2.41 -34.05
N LYS A 120 -4.96 -2.85 -35.25
CA LYS A 120 -5.76 -3.69 -36.13
C LYS A 120 -5.48 -5.18 -35.85
N PRO A 121 -6.51 -6.03 -35.75
CA PRO A 121 -6.32 -7.46 -35.56
C PRO A 121 -5.39 -8.06 -36.60
N ALA A 122 -4.34 -8.75 -36.15
CA ALA A 122 -3.49 -9.49 -37.04
C ALA A 122 -4.21 -10.77 -37.51
N LYS A 123 -3.96 -11.19 -38.75
CA LYS A 123 -4.52 -12.44 -39.28
C LYS A 123 -3.69 -13.63 -38.80
N TYR A 124 -3.96 -14.08 -37.59
CA TYR A 124 -3.31 -15.26 -37.03
C TYR A 124 -4.05 -16.56 -37.38
N THR A 125 -3.27 -17.62 -37.58
CA THR A 125 -3.81 -18.98 -37.70
C THR A 125 -4.24 -19.49 -36.31
N PRO A 126 -5.16 -20.46 -36.23
CA PRO A 126 -5.59 -21.02 -34.94
C PRO A 126 -4.44 -21.56 -34.08
N LEU A 127 -3.43 -22.17 -34.69
CA LEU A 127 -2.24 -22.65 -33.99
C LEU A 127 -1.40 -21.51 -33.40
N HIS A 128 -1.28 -20.40 -34.14
CA HIS A 128 -0.54 -19.24 -33.65
C HIS A 128 -1.27 -18.58 -32.49
N ARG A 129 -2.60 -18.41 -32.57
CA ARG A 129 -3.41 -17.89 -31.45
C ARG A 129 -3.27 -18.73 -30.19
N LEU A 130 -3.29 -20.06 -30.33
CA LEU A 130 -3.07 -20.98 -29.23
C LEU A 130 -1.67 -20.82 -28.61
N SER A 131 -0.65 -20.65 -29.45
CA SER A 131 0.73 -20.42 -28.99
C SER A 131 0.84 -19.13 -28.19
N GLU A 132 0.34 -18.02 -28.72
CA GLU A 132 0.36 -16.71 -28.05
C GLU A 132 -0.42 -16.73 -26.73
N LEU A 133 -1.59 -17.37 -26.69
CA LEU A 133 -2.36 -17.55 -25.46
C LEU A 133 -1.56 -18.34 -24.41
N LYS A 134 -0.88 -19.43 -24.82
CA LYS A 134 -0.03 -20.21 -23.89
C LYS A 134 1.14 -19.41 -23.34
N THR A 135 1.78 -18.60 -24.18
CA THR A 135 2.87 -17.70 -23.77
C THR A 135 2.35 -16.70 -22.74
N TYR A 136 1.24 -16.02 -23.04
CA TYR A 136 0.59 -15.08 -22.13
C TYR A 136 0.23 -15.72 -20.79
N LEU A 137 -0.44 -16.88 -20.82
CA LEU A 137 -0.81 -17.61 -19.60
C LEU A 137 0.42 -18.04 -18.81
N THR A 138 1.50 -18.45 -19.47
CA THR A 138 2.74 -18.85 -18.79
C THR A 138 3.41 -17.66 -18.09
N GLN A 139 3.41 -16.50 -18.74
CA GLN A 139 3.99 -15.27 -18.20
C GLN A 139 3.20 -14.74 -16.99
N TYR A 140 1.87 -14.80 -17.03
CA TYR A 140 1.02 -14.15 -16.03
C TYR A 140 0.31 -15.09 -15.07
N LYS A 141 0.44 -16.42 -15.18
CA LYS A 141 -0.19 -17.38 -14.25
C LYS A 141 0.24 -17.19 -12.78
N THR A 142 1.40 -16.61 -12.50
CA THR A 142 1.87 -16.32 -11.13
C THR A 142 1.56 -14.89 -10.70
N SER A 143 1.09 -14.03 -11.61
CA SER A 143 0.69 -12.66 -11.28
C SER A 143 -0.71 -12.68 -10.69
N VAL A 144 -0.82 -12.39 -9.39
CA VAL A 144 -2.09 -12.41 -8.66
C VAL A 144 -3.10 -11.44 -9.27
N GLY A 145 -2.66 -10.24 -9.62
CA GLY A 145 -3.51 -9.24 -10.27
C GLY A 145 -4.00 -9.63 -11.68
N ALA A 146 -3.36 -10.60 -12.33
CA ALA A 146 -3.80 -11.13 -13.63
C ALA A 146 -4.87 -12.24 -13.51
N HIS A 147 -5.05 -12.85 -12.33
CA HIS A 147 -5.95 -13.99 -12.17
C HIS A 147 -7.42 -13.68 -12.44
N PRO A 148 -7.99 -12.56 -11.94
CA PRO A 148 -9.36 -12.19 -12.27
C PRO A 148 -9.56 -12.07 -13.78
N PHE A 149 -8.61 -11.45 -14.47
CA PHE A 149 -8.63 -11.32 -15.93
C PHE A 149 -8.58 -12.69 -16.63
N ILE A 150 -7.64 -13.56 -16.25
CA ILE A 150 -7.49 -14.91 -16.85
C ILE A 150 -8.75 -15.75 -16.64
N LYS A 151 -9.37 -15.66 -15.46
CA LYS A 151 -10.65 -16.34 -15.15
C LYS A 151 -11.80 -15.77 -15.98
N GLY A 152 -11.88 -14.45 -16.10
CA GLY A 152 -12.85 -13.77 -16.95
C GLY A 152 -12.75 -14.22 -18.41
N LEU A 153 -11.53 -14.23 -18.96
CA LEU A 153 -11.29 -14.69 -20.33
C LEU A 153 -11.70 -16.16 -20.55
N LEU A 154 -11.34 -17.06 -19.63
CA LEU A 154 -11.78 -18.45 -19.67
C LEU A 154 -13.31 -18.57 -19.63
N HIS A 155 -13.95 -17.79 -18.75
CA HIS A 155 -15.41 -17.78 -18.62
C HIS A 155 -16.08 -17.33 -19.91
N VAL A 156 -15.58 -16.28 -20.57
CA VAL A 156 -16.10 -15.80 -21.85
C VAL A 156 -15.97 -16.85 -22.95
N PHE A 157 -14.86 -17.58 -23.01
CA PHE A 157 -14.73 -18.69 -23.96
C PHE A 157 -15.72 -19.82 -23.69
N LYS A 158 -15.91 -20.19 -22.42
CA LYS A 158 -16.92 -21.19 -22.03
C LYS A 158 -18.33 -20.72 -22.36
N LEU A 159 -18.61 -19.44 -22.17
CA LEU A 159 -19.90 -18.83 -22.47
C LEU A 159 -20.18 -18.79 -23.96
N GLN A 160 -19.18 -18.48 -24.80
CA GLN A 160 -19.34 -18.45 -26.26
C GLN A 160 -19.56 -19.83 -26.88
N LEU A 161 -19.02 -20.89 -26.28
CA LEU A 161 -19.00 -22.22 -26.89
C LEU A 161 -20.43 -22.70 -27.23
N HIS A 162 -20.64 -23.07 -28.49
CA HIS A 162 -21.94 -23.51 -29.04
C HIS A 162 -23.05 -22.45 -29.01
N GLN A 163 -22.71 -21.16 -28.81
CA GLN A 163 -23.67 -20.07 -28.85
C GLN A 163 -23.68 -19.40 -30.22
N SER A 164 -24.89 -19.04 -30.68
CA SER A 164 -25.10 -18.27 -31.91
C SER A 164 -24.92 -16.76 -31.72
N THR A 165 -25.06 -16.29 -30.48
CA THR A 165 -24.87 -14.88 -30.10
C THR A 165 -23.47 -14.68 -29.55
N LEU A 166 -22.81 -13.59 -29.96
CA LEU A 166 -21.47 -13.27 -29.49
C LEU A 166 -21.48 -12.90 -28.01
N ALA A 167 -20.68 -13.60 -27.22
CA ALA A 167 -20.46 -13.29 -25.83
C ALA A 167 -19.73 -11.95 -25.68
N SER A 168 -20.15 -11.19 -24.66
CA SER A 168 -19.55 -9.91 -24.29
C SER A 168 -19.04 -9.95 -22.85
N TRP A 169 -18.00 -9.18 -22.58
CA TRP A 169 -17.39 -9.04 -21.26
C TRP A 169 -17.08 -7.59 -20.96
N THR A 170 -17.70 -7.06 -19.90
CA THR A 170 -17.56 -5.67 -19.51
C THR A 170 -16.70 -5.54 -18.26
N PHE A 171 -15.72 -4.64 -18.29
CA PHE A 171 -14.91 -4.27 -17.13
C PHE A 171 -14.28 -2.88 -17.32
N LEU A 172 -13.79 -2.29 -16.23
CA LEU A 172 -13.16 -0.97 -16.24
C LEU A 172 -11.78 -1.02 -16.89
N ASP A 173 -11.39 0.00 -17.65
CA ASP A 173 -10.04 0.12 -18.20
C ASP A 173 -8.95 0.08 -17.10
N ASN A 174 -9.30 0.48 -15.87
CA ASN A 174 -8.43 0.41 -14.70
C ASN A 174 -7.92 -1.01 -14.41
N THR A 175 -8.69 -2.04 -14.74
CA THR A 175 -8.27 -3.45 -14.61
C THR A 175 -7.02 -3.75 -15.46
N LEU A 176 -6.85 -3.04 -16.58
CA LEU A 176 -5.68 -3.17 -17.46
C LEU A 176 -4.52 -2.31 -16.98
N THR A 177 -4.79 -1.07 -16.54
CA THR A 177 -3.73 -0.09 -16.22
C THR A 177 -3.10 -0.30 -14.84
N GLN A 178 -3.84 -0.84 -13.86
CA GLN A 178 -3.35 -1.05 -12.48
C GLN A 178 -2.26 -2.12 -12.35
N ASN A 179 -2.24 -3.10 -13.26
CA ASN A 179 -1.29 -4.22 -13.23
C ASN A 179 0.06 -3.92 -13.93
N GLY A 180 0.29 -2.65 -14.28
CA GLY A 180 1.50 -2.17 -14.93
C GLY A 180 1.44 -2.20 -16.46
N ILE A 181 2.31 -1.41 -17.08
CA ILE A 181 2.31 -1.16 -18.54
C ILE A 181 2.55 -2.44 -19.36
N ASP A 182 3.37 -3.37 -18.87
CA ASP A 182 3.69 -4.61 -19.59
C ASP A 182 2.51 -5.58 -19.60
N PHE A 183 1.79 -5.69 -18.48
CA PHE A 183 0.55 -6.45 -18.41
C PHE A 183 -0.49 -5.86 -19.34
N MET A 184 -0.70 -4.54 -19.29
CA MET A 184 -1.64 -3.84 -20.17
C MET A 184 -1.34 -4.12 -21.65
N ARG A 185 -0.08 -3.91 -22.08
CA ARG A 185 0.37 -4.17 -23.45
C ARG A 185 0.11 -5.59 -23.89
N ALA A 186 0.52 -6.57 -23.08
CA ALA A 186 0.34 -7.98 -23.39
C ALA A 186 -1.15 -8.37 -23.46
N THR A 187 -1.97 -7.82 -22.57
CA THR A 187 -3.40 -8.10 -22.48
C THR A 187 -4.16 -7.54 -23.66
N VAL A 188 -3.93 -6.26 -24.01
CA VAL A 188 -4.59 -5.63 -25.15
C VAL A 188 -4.13 -6.29 -26.46
N ASN A 189 -2.85 -6.63 -26.58
CA ASN A 189 -2.35 -7.39 -27.72
C ASN A 189 -3.03 -8.76 -27.84
N LEU A 190 -3.19 -9.49 -26.74
CA LEU A 190 -3.89 -10.77 -26.73
C LEU A 190 -5.35 -10.61 -27.18
N LEU A 191 -6.09 -9.65 -26.60
CA LEU A 191 -7.50 -9.46 -26.94
C LEU A 191 -7.69 -8.98 -28.39
N VAL A 192 -7.04 -7.88 -28.77
CA VAL A 192 -7.27 -7.22 -30.06
C VAL A 192 -6.54 -7.94 -31.18
N ASN A 193 -5.24 -8.16 -31.04
CA ASN A 193 -4.40 -8.62 -32.16
C ASN A 193 -4.41 -10.14 -32.31
N VAL A 194 -4.36 -10.88 -31.20
CA VAL A 194 -4.30 -12.35 -31.23
C VAL A 194 -5.70 -12.93 -31.40
N LEU A 195 -6.62 -12.59 -30.50
CA LEU A 195 -7.96 -13.20 -30.43
C LEU A 195 -9.01 -12.48 -31.27
N GLY A 196 -8.71 -11.27 -31.74
CA GLY A 196 -9.61 -10.50 -32.61
C GLY A 196 -10.88 -9.99 -31.91
N PHE A 197 -10.82 -9.77 -30.59
CA PHE A 197 -11.90 -9.15 -29.85
C PHE A 197 -12.12 -7.72 -30.36
N THR A 198 -13.38 -7.31 -30.41
CA THR A 198 -13.77 -5.91 -30.62
C THR A 198 -14.22 -5.32 -29.30
N HIS A 199 -14.32 -4.00 -29.22
CA HIS A 199 -14.73 -3.33 -27.99
C HIS A 199 -15.54 -2.07 -28.26
N THR A 200 -16.36 -1.69 -27.30
CA THR A 200 -17.09 -0.42 -27.25
C THR A 200 -16.92 0.22 -25.88
N ILE A 201 -16.91 1.55 -25.83
CA ILE A 201 -16.87 2.31 -24.59
C ILE A 201 -18.31 2.68 -24.23
N GLN A 202 -18.68 2.47 -22.97
CA GLN A 202 -19.86 3.08 -22.40
C GLN A 202 -19.40 4.33 -21.64
N GLU A 203 -19.86 5.51 -22.07
CA GLU A 203 -19.65 6.72 -21.29
C GLU A 203 -20.42 6.57 -19.97
N VAL A 204 -19.69 6.61 -18.86
CA VAL A 204 -20.29 6.53 -17.53
C VAL A 204 -20.74 7.96 -17.18
N ASP A 205 -22.05 8.14 -17.01
CA ASP A 205 -22.66 9.44 -16.65
C ASP A 205 -21.97 10.04 -15.43
N GLU A 206 -21.44 11.27 -15.58
CA GLU A 206 -21.03 12.34 -14.63
C GLU A 206 -20.69 12.05 -13.13
N SER A 207 -20.54 10.80 -12.70
CA SER A 207 -20.45 10.41 -11.28
C SER A 207 -19.03 10.45 -10.73
N GLY A 208 -18.05 10.91 -11.51
CA GLY A 208 -16.70 11.17 -11.04
C GLY A 208 -15.84 9.93 -10.80
N GLU A 209 -16.30 8.72 -11.13
CA GLU A 209 -15.42 7.54 -11.17
C GLU A 209 -14.44 7.66 -12.35
N GLN A 210 -13.16 7.79 -12.03
CA GLN A 210 -12.07 7.84 -13.01
C GLN A 210 -11.88 6.46 -13.64
N GLY A 211 -12.62 6.16 -14.72
CA GLY A 211 -12.39 4.99 -15.55
C GLY A 211 -13.46 4.79 -16.62
N SER A 212 -13.03 4.51 -17.86
CA SER A 212 -13.95 4.13 -18.93
C SER A 212 -14.40 2.68 -18.74
N LEU A 213 -15.71 2.46 -18.70
CA LEU A 213 -16.28 1.11 -18.71
C LEU A 213 -16.28 0.58 -20.14
N ARG A 214 -15.60 -0.54 -20.38
CA ARG A 214 -15.42 -1.09 -21.73
C ARG A 214 -16.03 -2.46 -21.84
N THR A 215 -16.85 -2.65 -22.88
CA THR A 215 -17.40 -3.95 -23.24
C THR A 215 -16.59 -4.55 -24.39
N TRP A 216 -16.10 -5.76 -24.17
CA TRP A 216 -15.31 -6.55 -25.11
C TRP A 216 -16.17 -7.66 -25.71
N TYR A 217 -16.18 -7.81 -27.02
CA TYR A 217 -16.93 -8.83 -27.73
C TYR A 217 -15.98 -9.84 -28.34
N ILE A 218 -16.28 -11.13 -28.17
CA ILE A 218 -15.49 -12.19 -28.79
C ILE A 218 -15.59 -12.14 -30.31
N SER A 219 -14.50 -12.48 -31.00
CA SER A 219 -14.46 -12.47 -32.45
C SER A 219 -15.38 -13.53 -33.06
N SER A 220 -16.19 -13.12 -34.04
CA SER A 220 -16.94 -14.07 -34.90
C SER A 220 -16.04 -14.96 -35.76
N SER A 221 -14.73 -14.68 -35.83
CA SER A 221 -13.75 -15.51 -36.53
C SER A 221 -13.26 -16.73 -35.74
N LEU A 222 -13.59 -16.83 -34.45
CA LEU A 222 -13.24 -17.97 -33.61
C LEU A 222 -14.32 -19.05 -33.73
N SER A 223 -13.95 -20.19 -34.31
CA SER A 223 -14.86 -21.35 -34.39
C SER A 223 -14.98 -22.08 -33.05
N ASP A 224 -16.06 -22.85 -32.83
CA ASP A 224 -16.22 -23.70 -31.64
C ASP A 224 -15.05 -24.66 -31.43
N PHE A 225 -14.50 -25.21 -32.51
CA PHE A 225 -13.33 -26.10 -32.44
C PHE A 225 -12.10 -25.36 -31.90
N GLU A 226 -11.89 -24.13 -32.36
CA GLU A 226 -10.80 -23.28 -31.91
C GLU A 226 -10.99 -22.85 -30.45
N ILE A 227 -12.19 -22.38 -30.07
CA ILE A 227 -12.54 -22.01 -28.69
C ILE A 227 -12.31 -23.21 -27.75
N SER A 228 -12.79 -24.40 -28.12
CA SER A 228 -12.55 -25.63 -27.35
C SER A 228 -11.05 -25.93 -27.19
N THR A 229 -10.25 -25.64 -28.20
CA THR A 229 -8.78 -25.81 -28.16
C THR A 229 -8.12 -24.77 -27.26
N LEU A 230 -8.55 -23.50 -27.32
CA LEU A 230 -8.05 -22.43 -26.46
C LEU A 230 -8.38 -22.68 -24.99
N ILE A 231 -9.60 -23.14 -24.67
CA ILE A 231 -10.01 -23.51 -23.31
C ILE A 231 -9.05 -24.54 -22.68
N LYS A 232 -8.58 -25.52 -23.46
CA LYS A 232 -7.62 -26.54 -22.99
C LYS A 232 -6.24 -25.98 -22.66
N ALA A 233 -5.89 -24.79 -23.14
CA ALA A 233 -4.62 -24.13 -22.81
C ALA A 233 -4.63 -23.50 -21.43
N PHE A 234 -5.81 -23.20 -20.88
CA PHE A 234 -5.90 -22.59 -19.57
C PHE A 234 -5.41 -23.55 -18.49
N PRO A 235 -4.70 -23.04 -17.46
CA PRO A 235 -4.47 -23.81 -16.26
C PRO A 235 -5.82 -24.31 -15.71
N LYS A 236 -5.82 -25.52 -15.13
CA LYS A 236 -7.02 -26.05 -14.45
C LYS A 236 -7.56 -24.97 -13.52
N GLU A 237 -8.87 -24.87 -13.35
CA GLU A 237 -9.44 -23.90 -12.39
C GLU A 237 -8.84 -24.14 -11.01
N SER A 238 -8.62 -25.41 -10.65
CA SER A 238 -7.85 -25.78 -9.48
C SER A 238 -6.45 -25.17 -9.45
N ASN A 239 -5.78 -24.80 -10.53
CA ASN A 239 -4.47 -24.14 -10.48
C ASN A 239 -4.58 -22.60 -10.45
N LEU A 240 -5.72 -22.05 -10.86
CA LEU A 240 -6.10 -20.63 -10.70
C LEU A 240 -6.79 -20.36 -9.36
N SER A 241 -7.26 -21.41 -8.67
CA SER A 241 -7.84 -21.43 -7.33
C SER A 241 -6.96 -22.16 -6.31
N ASN A 242 -6.05 -23.05 -6.75
CA ASN A 242 -4.85 -23.52 -6.05
C ASN A 242 -3.64 -22.68 -6.47
N VAL A 243 -3.87 -21.38 -6.60
CA VAL A 243 -3.19 -20.56 -5.60
C VAL A 243 -3.64 -21.16 -4.25
N LYS A 244 -2.88 -22.15 -3.74
CA LYS A 244 -2.40 -21.98 -2.37
C LYS A 244 -2.08 -20.51 -2.37
N ALA A 245 -2.86 -19.70 -1.65
CA ALA A 245 -2.34 -18.44 -1.21
C ALA A 245 -0.90 -18.80 -0.80
N THR A 246 0.08 -18.43 -1.63
CA THR A 246 1.28 -17.86 -1.07
C THR A 246 0.68 -16.93 -0.06
N GLU A 247 0.76 -17.37 1.21
CA GLU A 247 0.12 -16.79 2.39
C GLU A 247 -0.13 -15.33 2.05
N SER A 248 -1.39 -14.88 1.97
CA SER A 248 -1.62 -13.48 1.52
C SER A 248 -0.61 -12.61 2.26
N ASP A 249 -0.01 -11.57 1.67
CA ASP A 249 1.02 -10.79 2.38
C ASP A 249 0.59 -10.45 3.83
N LEU A 250 -0.72 -10.29 4.05
CA LEU A 250 -1.37 -10.25 5.36
C LEU A 250 -1.22 -11.49 6.28
N GLU A 251 -1.40 -12.72 5.80
CA GLU A 251 -1.18 -13.97 6.54
C GLU A 251 0.31 -14.17 6.87
N GLU A 252 1.22 -13.84 5.95
CA GLU A 252 2.65 -13.81 6.23
C GLU A 252 2.98 -12.73 7.29
N ALA A 253 2.43 -11.52 7.14
CA ALA A 253 2.55 -10.43 8.10
C ALA A 253 2.00 -10.83 9.47
N LEU A 254 0.80 -11.38 9.53
CA LEU A 254 0.17 -11.84 10.79
C LEU A 254 0.96 -12.96 11.44
N THR A 255 1.58 -13.85 10.66
CA THR A 255 2.47 -14.90 11.19
C THR A 255 3.75 -14.31 11.79
N LYS A 256 4.29 -13.25 11.18
CA LYS A 256 5.45 -12.50 11.73
C LYS A 256 5.08 -11.69 12.97
N ILE A 257 3.90 -11.06 12.99
CA ILE A 257 3.39 -10.26 14.11
C ILE A 257 2.99 -11.17 15.29
N PHE A 258 2.36 -12.31 15.03
CA PHE A 258 1.91 -13.29 16.02
C PHE A 258 2.62 -14.65 15.85
N PRO A 259 3.93 -14.75 16.14
CA PRO A 259 4.70 -15.97 15.91
C PRO A 259 4.25 -17.16 16.78
N LYS A 260 3.40 -16.93 17.79
CA LYS A 260 2.84 -17.95 18.69
C LYS A 260 1.37 -18.29 18.40
N ALA A 261 0.73 -17.60 17.46
CA ALA A 261 -0.67 -17.87 17.13
C ALA A 261 -0.80 -19.17 16.34
N SER A 262 -1.86 -19.91 16.60
CA SER A 262 -2.25 -21.07 15.80
C SER A 262 -2.77 -20.66 14.43
N ASN A 263 -2.72 -21.57 13.45
CA ASN A 263 -3.26 -21.33 12.11
C ASN A 263 -4.75 -20.91 12.13
N ASN A 264 -5.53 -21.38 13.11
CA ASN A 264 -6.93 -21.00 13.28
C ASN A 264 -7.06 -19.55 13.77
N GLU A 265 -6.18 -19.11 14.67
CA GLU A 265 -6.13 -17.72 15.12
C GLU A 265 -5.69 -16.79 13.99
N ILE A 266 -4.66 -17.17 13.22
CA ILE A 266 -4.22 -16.40 12.04
C ILE A 266 -5.36 -16.24 11.03
N LYS A 267 -6.11 -17.31 10.73
CA LYS A 267 -7.29 -17.24 9.86
C LYS A 267 -8.38 -16.32 10.44
N ARG A 268 -8.61 -16.38 11.76
CA ARG A 268 -9.56 -15.48 12.42
C ARG A 268 -9.12 -14.03 12.28
N TYR A 269 -7.86 -13.72 12.55
CA TYR A 269 -7.31 -12.37 12.42
C TYR A 269 -7.39 -11.86 10.98
N LYS A 270 -7.04 -12.69 10.00
CA LYS A 270 -7.19 -12.36 8.58
C LYS A 270 -8.62 -11.94 8.23
N GLY A 271 -9.63 -12.63 8.77
CA GLY A 271 -11.03 -12.29 8.60
C GLY A 271 -11.42 -10.90 9.11
N LEU A 272 -10.66 -10.32 10.05
CA LEU A 272 -10.93 -8.96 10.55
C LEU A 272 -10.62 -7.90 9.49
N PHE A 273 -9.71 -8.17 8.56
CA PHE A 273 -9.28 -7.27 7.50
C PHE A 273 -10.16 -7.29 6.25
N SER A 274 -11.28 -8.03 6.23
CA SER A 274 -12.13 -8.15 5.02
C SER A 274 -12.62 -6.81 4.50
N ASP A 275 -12.96 -5.89 5.39
CA ASP A 275 -13.63 -4.63 5.08
C ASP A 275 -12.69 -3.40 5.20
N VAL A 276 -11.39 -3.65 5.30
CA VAL A 276 -10.38 -2.58 5.36
C VAL A 276 -10.18 -2.03 3.96
N GLU A 277 -10.36 -0.72 3.79
CA GLU A 277 -10.08 -0.01 2.54
C GLU A 277 -8.57 0.10 2.30
N GLU A 278 -8.17 0.45 1.08
CA GLU A 278 -6.76 0.61 0.75
C GLU A 278 -6.17 1.82 1.50
N LEU A 279 -4.98 1.68 2.07
CA LEU A 279 -4.23 2.67 2.85
C LEU A 279 -4.81 3.03 4.24
N ASP A 280 -5.97 2.50 4.61
CA ASP A 280 -6.50 2.63 5.97
C ASP A 280 -5.57 1.94 6.99
N PRO A 281 -5.13 2.65 8.05
CA PRO A 281 -4.28 2.05 9.06
C PRO A 281 -5.06 1.08 9.94
N VAL A 282 -4.52 -0.14 10.06
CA VAL A 282 -4.97 -1.11 11.06
C VAL A 282 -3.89 -1.27 12.11
N LEU A 283 -4.23 -0.94 13.35
CA LEU A 283 -3.35 -1.16 14.49
C LEU A 283 -3.51 -2.59 14.99
N VAL A 284 -2.41 -3.31 15.09
CA VAL A 284 -2.34 -4.63 15.69
C VAL A 284 -1.50 -4.55 16.96
N ILE A 285 -2.09 -4.94 18.09
CA ILE A 285 -1.42 -4.96 19.40
C ILE A 285 -1.14 -6.40 19.80
N VAL A 286 0.15 -6.74 19.92
CA VAL A 286 0.60 -8.01 20.49
C VAL A 286 0.72 -7.87 22.01
N PRO A 287 0.03 -8.69 22.83
CA PRO A 287 0.03 -8.53 24.28
C PRO A 287 1.42 -8.71 24.91
N ASN A 288 1.78 -7.85 25.87
CA ASN A 288 2.99 -8.03 26.69
C ASN A 288 2.65 -8.82 27.97
N GLY A 289 3.09 -10.09 28.02
CA GLY A 289 2.85 -10.96 29.18
C GLY A 289 3.45 -10.45 30.49
N ARG A 290 4.55 -9.70 30.45
CA ARG A 290 5.16 -9.11 31.66
C ARG A 290 4.29 -8.00 32.23
N TRP A 291 3.78 -7.14 31.37
CA TRP A 291 2.85 -6.09 31.76
C TRP A 291 1.57 -6.67 32.36
N ILE A 292 1.01 -7.72 31.74
CA ILE A 292 -0.18 -8.41 32.26
C ILE A 292 0.09 -9.04 33.62
N ALA A 293 1.27 -9.63 33.83
CA ALA A 293 1.65 -10.18 35.13
C ALA A 293 1.77 -9.10 36.22
N GLN A 294 2.18 -7.88 35.85
CA GLN A 294 2.31 -6.74 36.76
C GLN A 294 0.96 -6.07 37.08
N HIS A 295 0.08 -5.90 36.09
CA HIS A 295 -1.13 -5.08 36.19
C HIS A 295 -2.45 -5.87 36.18
N SER A 296 -2.40 -7.18 35.94
CA SER A 296 -3.52 -8.12 35.75
C SER A 296 -4.17 -8.12 34.35
N GLN A 297 -4.81 -9.25 34.03
CA GLN A 297 -5.62 -9.40 32.81
C GLN A 297 -6.81 -8.44 32.76
N ALA A 298 -7.40 -8.10 33.90
CA ALA A 298 -8.52 -7.17 33.96
C ALA A 298 -8.09 -5.75 33.53
N ALA A 299 -6.92 -5.31 33.98
CA ALA A 299 -6.36 -4.03 33.54
C ALA A 299 -6.06 -4.02 32.04
N TYR A 300 -5.48 -5.11 31.52
CA TYR A 300 -5.22 -5.26 30.08
C TYR A 300 -6.52 -5.13 29.26
N ASN A 301 -7.57 -5.85 29.66
CA ASN A 301 -8.87 -5.80 28.99
C ASN A 301 -9.46 -4.38 29.02
N ASN A 302 -9.29 -3.62 30.12
CA ASN A 302 -9.75 -2.24 30.22
C ASN A 302 -9.02 -1.32 29.22
N VAL A 303 -7.71 -1.49 29.04
CA VAL A 303 -6.93 -0.73 28.05
C VAL A 303 -7.39 -1.07 26.63
N MET A 304 -7.51 -2.36 26.29
CA MET A 304 -7.96 -2.78 24.95
C MET A 304 -9.40 -2.34 24.64
N ASN A 305 -10.30 -2.41 25.63
CA ASN A 305 -11.66 -1.86 25.49
C ASN A 305 -11.67 -0.35 25.27
N SER A 306 -10.73 0.36 25.89
CA SER A 306 -10.58 1.80 25.66
C SER A 306 -10.09 2.07 24.25
N PHE A 307 -9.08 1.35 23.74
CA PHE A 307 -8.68 1.45 22.32
C PHE A 307 -9.85 1.17 21.38
N ALA A 308 -10.70 0.19 21.71
CA ALA A 308 -11.85 -0.16 20.91
C ALA A 308 -12.92 0.95 20.84
N THR A 309 -13.02 1.84 21.83
CA THR A 309 -14.19 2.74 22.03
C THR A 309 -13.86 4.21 22.16
N VAL A 310 -12.61 4.58 22.46
CA VAL A 310 -12.20 5.97 22.70
C VAL A 310 -12.53 6.83 21.48
N ASN A 311 -13.02 8.05 21.71
CA ASN A 311 -13.41 9.01 20.68
C ASN A 311 -14.48 8.52 19.68
N LEU A 312 -15.19 7.43 19.98
CA LEU A 312 -16.30 6.94 19.17
C LEU A 312 -17.66 7.29 19.80
N PRO A 313 -18.72 7.43 18.99
CA PRO A 313 -20.09 7.48 19.48
C PRO A 313 -20.43 6.25 20.35
N ALA A 314 -21.39 6.42 21.26
CA ALA A 314 -21.86 5.34 22.12
C ALA A 314 -22.23 4.08 21.32
N ASN A 315 -21.86 2.91 21.86
CA ASN A 315 -22.07 1.59 21.27
C ASN A 315 -21.31 1.29 19.96
N ARG A 316 -20.39 2.16 19.52
CA ARG A 316 -19.48 1.83 18.41
C ARG A 316 -18.15 1.29 18.93
N ARG A 317 -17.62 0.31 18.18
CA ARG A 317 -16.30 -0.28 18.43
C ARG A 317 -15.53 -0.41 17.13
N ARG A 318 -14.22 -0.21 17.19
CA ARG A 318 -13.31 -0.32 16.05
C ARG A 318 -12.56 -1.65 15.96
N ASP A 319 -12.83 -2.62 16.84
CA ASP A 319 -12.00 -3.83 16.98
C ASP A 319 -12.72 -5.14 16.59
N LYS A 320 -14.01 -5.05 16.22
CA LYS A 320 -14.88 -6.22 16.00
C LYS A 320 -14.81 -7.24 17.16
N ASN A 321 -14.64 -6.75 18.40
CA ASN A 321 -14.43 -7.54 19.63
C ASN A 321 -13.17 -8.43 19.64
N SER A 322 -12.19 -8.14 18.79
CA SER A 322 -10.93 -8.89 18.76
C SER A 322 -9.99 -8.55 19.92
N MET A 323 -10.09 -7.34 20.48
CA MET A 323 -9.17 -6.77 21.48
C MET A 323 -7.69 -6.73 21.08
N CYS A 324 -7.35 -6.97 19.81
CA CYS A 324 -5.98 -6.95 19.33
C CYS A 324 -5.80 -6.36 17.92
N VAL A 325 -6.88 -6.22 17.15
CA VAL A 325 -6.88 -5.59 15.82
C VAL A 325 -7.88 -4.45 15.84
N PHE A 326 -7.42 -3.23 15.53
CA PHE A 326 -8.19 -2.01 15.65
C PHE A 326 -8.15 -1.24 14.32
N HIS A 327 -9.32 -0.84 13.84
CA HIS A 327 -9.52 -0.19 12.55
C HIS A 327 -9.59 1.34 12.71
N PHE A 328 -8.95 2.06 11.80
CA PHE A 328 -8.96 3.53 11.78
C PHE A 328 -9.14 4.00 10.34
N LYS A 329 -9.83 5.12 10.17
CA LYS A 329 -10.07 5.73 8.85
C LYS A 329 -8.79 6.34 8.27
N ASP A 330 -7.93 6.87 9.14
CA ASP A 330 -6.68 7.49 8.75
C ASP A 330 -5.70 7.51 9.93
N SER A 331 -4.45 7.89 9.65
CA SER A 331 -3.40 7.94 10.67
C SER A 331 -3.67 9.01 11.74
N GLU A 332 -4.40 10.07 11.41
CA GLU A 332 -4.74 11.12 12.36
C GLU A 332 -5.68 10.56 13.44
N GLU A 333 -6.71 9.81 13.04
CA GLU A 333 -7.61 9.13 13.97
C GLU A 333 -6.85 8.15 14.88
N LEU A 334 -5.91 7.37 14.31
CA LEU A 334 -5.07 6.43 15.05
C LEU A 334 -4.27 7.12 16.16
N TYR A 335 -3.54 8.18 15.83
CA TYR A 335 -2.70 8.87 16.81
C TYR A 335 -3.50 9.72 17.80
N ASN A 336 -4.65 10.26 17.39
CA ASN A 336 -5.59 10.90 18.33
C ASN A 336 -6.14 9.90 19.35
N ALA A 337 -6.46 8.67 18.93
CA ALA A 337 -6.84 7.61 19.84
C ALA A 337 -5.68 7.21 20.76
N ARG A 338 -4.45 7.06 20.24
CA ARG A 338 -3.25 6.81 21.05
C ARG A 338 -3.10 7.84 22.17
N ASP A 339 -3.21 9.13 21.84
CA ASP A 339 -3.00 10.21 22.80
C ASP A 339 -4.10 10.28 23.87
N ALA A 340 -5.35 10.00 23.48
CA ALA A 340 -6.44 9.85 24.43
C ALA A 340 -6.20 8.65 25.38
N ILE A 341 -5.75 7.50 24.85
CA ILE A 341 -5.43 6.33 25.67
C ILE A 341 -4.24 6.57 26.59
N ARG A 342 -3.23 7.30 26.14
CA ARG A 342 -2.10 7.73 26.99
C ARG A 342 -2.55 8.57 28.17
N THR A 343 -3.57 9.38 27.98
CA THR A 343 -4.17 10.20 29.04
C THR A 343 -4.98 9.36 30.03
N ILE A 344 -5.77 8.40 29.53
CA ILE A 344 -6.68 7.57 30.36
C ILE A 344 -5.92 6.45 31.09
N HIS A 345 -4.94 5.83 30.41
CA HIS A 345 -4.18 4.66 30.86
C HIS A 345 -2.67 4.91 30.74
N PRO A 346 -2.09 5.84 31.50
CA PRO A 346 -0.67 6.18 31.40
C PRO A 346 0.25 4.99 31.70
N ASN A 347 -0.20 4.04 32.53
CA ASN A 347 0.53 2.81 32.84
C ASN A 347 0.59 1.80 31.67
N ALA A 348 -0.19 1.99 30.61
CA ALA A 348 -0.11 1.18 29.39
C ALA A 348 1.11 1.56 28.52
N PHE A 349 1.70 2.72 28.78
CA PHE A 349 2.84 3.28 28.05
C PHE A 349 4.10 3.15 28.90
N PHE A 350 5.27 3.22 28.27
CA PHE A 350 6.54 3.04 28.94
C PHE A 350 7.49 4.22 28.74
N VAL A 351 8.39 4.38 29.70
CA VAL A 351 9.50 5.31 29.62
C VAL A 351 10.51 4.76 28.61
N GLN A 352 10.93 5.59 27.65
CA GLN A 352 11.89 5.20 26.63
C GLN A 352 13.20 4.68 27.27
N PRO A 353 13.85 3.62 26.74
CA PRO A 353 15.01 2.97 27.39
C PRO A 353 16.13 3.93 27.79
N ALA A 354 16.37 4.98 27.00
CA ALA A 354 17.37 6.01 27.27
C ALA A 354 17.12 6.80 28.58
N LEU A 355 15.86 6.88 29.05
CA LEU A 355 15.45 7.61 30.25
C LEU A 355 15.18 6.70 31.45
N GLN A 356 15.11 5.38 31.26
CA GLN A 356 14.74 4.43 32.32
C GLN A 356 15.71 4.45 33.50
N ALA A 357 17.01 4.63 33.23
CA ALA A 357 18.05 4.73 34.26
C ALA A 357 17.90 5.97 35.16
N GLN A 358 17.12 6.96 34.73
CA GLN A 358 16.94 8.25 35.41
C GLN A 358 15.59 8.33 36.16
N ILE A 359 14.71 7.34 36.00
CA ILE A 359 13.36 7.33 36.60
C ILE A 359 13.19 6.08 37.47
N PRO A 360 13.61 6.13 38.75
CA PRO A 360 13.40 5.03 39.69
C PRO A 360 11.90 4.70 39.81
N GLY A 361 11.54 3.43 39.58
CA GLY A 361 10.15 2.98 39.65
C GLY A 361 9.26 3.36 38.46
N GLY A 362 9.85 3.80 37.34
CA GLY A 362 9.12 4.09 36.11
C GLY A 362 8.42 2.87 35.50
N GLN A 363 7.38 3.11 34.71
CA GLN A 363 6.75 2.06 33.90
C GLN A 363 7.68 1.72 32.73
N PHE A 364 8.31 0.55 32.77
CA PHE A 364 9.35 0.15 31.81
C PHE A 364 8.88 -0.83 30.74
N GLU A 365 7.73 -1.46 30.96
CA GLU A 365 7.12 -2.41 30.03
C GLU A 365 5.87 -1.75 29.43
N PRO A 366 5.68 -1.72 28.10
CA PRO A 366 4.42 -1.29 27.51
C PRO A 366 3.36 -2.38 27.65
N VAL A 367 2.08 -2.01 27.49
CA VAL A 367 0.94 -2.96 27.48
C VAL A 367 1.06 -4.02 26.38
N GLY A 368 1.77 -3.69 25.30
CA GLY A 368 1.98 -4.56 24.16
C GLY A 368 2.96 -3.99 23.15
N THR A 369 3.11 -4.69 22.04
CA THR A 369 3.87 -4.24 20.87
C THR A 369 2.89 -3.79 19.79
N ALA A 370 3.06 -2.58 19.26
CA ALA A 370 2.20 -2.01 18.23
C ALA A 370 2.77 -2.28 16.83
N TRP A 371 1.90 -2.72 15.93
CA TRP A 371 2.19 -2.87 14.51
C TRP A 371 1.14 -2.13 13.73
N CYS A 372 1.57 -1.33 12.75
CA CYS A 372 0.67 -0.73 11.78
C CYS A 372 0.65 -1.60 10.53
N VAL A 373 -0.53 -1.99 10.07
CA VAL A 373 -0.75 -2.81 8.89
C VAL A 373 -1.60 -2.01 7.89
N PHE A 374 -1.14 -1.93 6.65
CA PHE A 374 -1.79 -1.19 5.57
C PHE A 374 -2.05 -2.12 4.40
N LYS A 375 -3.26 -2.07 3.83
CA LYS A 375 -3.49 -2.63 2.50
C LYS A 375 -2.92 -1.68 1.45
N THR A 376 -2.05 -2.18 0.59
CA THR A 376 -1.40 -1.41 -0.50
C THR A 376 -1.85 -1.89 -1.88
N GLY A 377 -2.98 -2.60 -1.92
CA GLY A 377 -3.63 -3.18 -3.09
C GLY A 377 -4.51 -4.38 -2.68
N GLU A 378 -5.24 -4.98 -3.62
CA GLU A 378 -6.18 -6.08 -3.34
C GLU A 378 -5.56 -7.28 -2.60
N THR A 379 -4.27 -7.57 -2.86
CA THR A 379 -3.56 -8.71 -2.27
C THR A 379 -2.26 -8.34 -1.57
N LYS A 380 -1.90 -7.06 -1.55
CA LYS A 380 -0.64 -6.58 -0.97
C LYS A 380 -0.87 -5.96 0.38
N THR A 381 0.04 -6.23 1.30
CA THR A 381 -0.02 -5.70 2.66
C THR A 381 1.37 -5.24 3.05
N ASP A 382 1.46 -4.00 3.48
CA ASP A 382 2.65 -3.48 4.13
C ASP A 382 2.42 -3.45 5.64
N PHE A 383 3.47 -3.66 6.43
CA PHE A 383 3.37 -3.59 7.88
C PHE A 383 4.69 -3.14 8.50
N ALA A 384 4.57 -2.30 9.52
CA ALA A 384 5.71 -1.76 10.25
C ALA A 384 5.49 -1.90 11.75
N HIS A 385 6.57 -2.22 12.45
CA HIS A 385 6.62 -2.12 13.90
C HIS A 385 6.70 -0.64 14.28
N ASP A 386 5.71 -0.17 15.04
CA ASP A 386 5.74 1.18 15.58
C ASP A 386 6.36 1.14 16.98
N SER A 387 7.68 1.29 17.02
CA SER A 387 8.49 1.22 18.24
C SER A 387 8.26 2.39 19.19
N VAL A 388 7.60 3.47 18.73
CA VAL A 388 7.33 4.67 19.51
C VAL A 388 5.87 4.79 19.94
N PHE A 389 4.98 3.91 19.47
CA PHE A 389 3.54 3.97 19.74
C PHE A 389 3.18 4.00 21.23
N PHE A 390 3.87 3.19 22.04
CA PHE A 390 3.62 3.11 23.49
C PHE A 390 4.60 3.93 24.33
N VAL A 391 5.34 4.87 23.74
CA VAL A 391 6.29 5.70 24.49
C VAL A 391 5.58 6.86 25.20
N LEU A 392 5.92 7.10 26.47
CA LEU A 392 5.37 8.20 27.27
C LEU A 392 5.90 9.58 26.84
N PHE A 393 7.20 9.68 26.54
CA PHE A 393 7.93 10.92 26.23
C PHE A 393 8.96 10.72 25.12
#